data_AF-A0A379Y177-F1
#
_entry.id   AF-A0A379Y177-F1
#
_cell.length_a   1.000
_cell.length_b   1.000
_cell.length_c   1.000
_cell.angle_alpha   90.00
_cell.angle_beta   90.00
_cell.angle_gamma   90.00
#
_symmetry.space_group_name_H-M   'P 1'
#
loop_
_entity.id
_entity.type
_entity.pdbx_description
1 polymer ?
#
loop_
_entity_poly.entity_id
_entity_poly.type
_entity_poly.pdbx_seq_one_letter_code
_entity_poly.pdbx_strand_id
1 'polypeptide(L)'
;MWKRAGEEKNDGGHWPELHVMSTPGERLRATLQQAAALERAGCFDDAANYWLAGLELARHGNEQHWCEVRALLCQKRSAEPRR
;
A
#
# COMPACT_ATOMS: atom_id res chain seq x y z
N MET A 1 -24.05 -38.27 44.68
CA MET A 1 -24.20 -36.87 45.10
C MET A 1 -23.94 -35.97 43.90
N TRP A 2 -24.84 -35.02 43.63
CA TRP A 2 -24.85 -34.13 42.45
C TRP A 2 -24.31 -32.74 42.83
N LYS A 3 -23.59 -32.06 41.91
CA LYS A 3 -23.46 -30.59 41.67
C LYS A 3 -22.26 -30.38 40.72
N ARG A 4 -22.42 -29.99 39.45
CA ARG A 4 -22.82 -28.71 38.80
C ARG A 4 -21.83 -27.57 39.03
N ALA A 5 -21.12 -27.19 37.96
CA ALA A 5 -20.85 -25.81 37.57
C ALA A 5 -20.59 -25.80 36.05
N GLY A 6 -21.45 -25.10 35.31
CA GLY A 6 -21.16 -24.72 33.94
C GLY A 6 -20.50 -23.35 33.98
N GLU A 7 -19.52 -23.14 33.12
CA GLU A 7 -18.81 -21.88 32.94
C GLU A 7 -18.65 -21.74 31.42
N GLU A 8 -19.60 -21.05 30.81
CA GLU A 8 -19.58 -19.61 30.50
C GLU A 8 -19.11 -19.42 29.05
N LYS A 9 -20.10 -19.15 28.20
CA LYS A 9 -19.89 -18.64 26.85
C LYS A 9 -19.23 -17.28 26.97
N ASN A 10 -18.05 -17.13 26.37
CA ASN A 10 -17.56 -15.81 25.98
C ASN A 10 -17.47 -15.77 24.45
N ASP A 11 -18.58 -15.32 23.85
CA ASP A 11 -18.63 -14.73 22.51
C ASP A 11 -17.79 -13.45 22.53
N GLY A 12 -16.47 -13.62 22.46
CA GLY A 12 -15.53 -12.54 22.26
C GLY A 12 -15.20 -12.46 20.77
N GLY A 13 -15.94 -11.62 20.04
CA GLY A 13 -15.70 -11.35 18.62
C GLY A 13 -14.22 -11.03 18.37
N HIS A 14 -13.50 -11.99 17.81
CA HIS A 14 -12.12 -11.82 17.38
C HIS A 14 -12.14 -11.00 16.09
N TRP A 15 -12.27 -9.69 16.22
CA TRP A 15 -11.77 -8.77 15.21
C TRP A 15 -10.25 -8.80 15.34
N PRO A 16 -9.49 -9.29 14.37
CA PRO A 16 -8.07 -9.00 14.36
C PRO A 16 -7.94 -7.51 14.05
N GLU A 17 -7.90 -6.68 15.08
CA GLU A 17 -7.29 -5.34 15.07
C GLU A 17 -5.78 -5.44 14.81
N LEU A 18 -5.38 -6.22 13.80
CA LEU A 18 -4.04 -6.23 13.23
C LEU A 18 -3.83 -5.01 12.31
N HIS A 19 -4.40 -3.86 12.68
CA HIS A 19 -3.93 -2.57 12.23
C HIS A 19 -2.67 -2.17 13.05
N VAL A 20 -1.81 -3.14 13.33
CA VAL A 20 -0.52 -2.96 13.96
C VAL A 20 0.43 -2.55 12.84
N MET A 21 0.46 -1.24 12.60
CA MET A 21 1.52 -0.48 11.92
C MET A 21 2.37 -1.31 10.94
N SER A 22 1.94 -1.40 9.66
CA SER A 22 2.75 -2.02 8.61
C SER A 22 4.17 -1.46 8.64
N THR A 23 5.19 -2.30 8.51
CA THR A 23 6.59 -1.84 8.47
C THR A 23 6.80 -0.85 7.33
N PRO A 24 7.79 0.07 7.42
CA PRO A 24 8.07 1.00 6.33
C PRO A 24 8.27 0.31 4.97
N GLY A 25 8.90 -0.87 4.95
CA GLY A 25 9.10 -1.67 3.73
C GLY A 25 7.81 -2.28 3.18
N GLU A 26 6.88 -2.71 4.04
CA GLU A 26 5.57 -3.18 3.61
C GLU A 26 4.72 -2.04 3.03
N ARG A 27 4.76 -0.87 3.67
CA ARG A 27 4.10 0.33 3.13
C ARG A 27 4.67 0.72 1.78
N LEU A 28 6.00 0.75 1.65
CA LEU A 28 6.66 0.99 0.38
C LEU A 28 6.19 -0.01 -0.67
N ARG A 29 6.27 -1.32 -0.38
CA ARG A 29 5.86 -2.37 -1.33
C ARG A 29 4.40 -2.21 -1.77
N ALA A 30 3.48 -1.98 -0.83
CA ALA A 30 2.07 -1.76 -1.15
C ALA A 30 1.87 -0.53 -2.03
N THR A 31 2.54 0.59 -1.70
CA THR A 31 2.52 1.82 -2.49
C THR A 31 3.01 1.59 -3.92
N LEU A 32 4.14 0.89 -4.11
CA LEU A 32 4.69 0.61 -5.44
C LEU A 32 3.81 -0.37 -6.24
N GLN A 33 3.19 -1.34 -5.57
CA GLN A 33 2.22 -2.24 -6.22
C GLN A 33 1.00 -1.47 -6.73
N GLN A 34 0.48 -0.53 -5.93
CA GLN A 34 -0.63 0.33 -6.34
C GLN A 34 -0.24 1.25 -7.49
N ALA A 35 0.93 1.88 -7.43
CA ALA A 35 1.45 2.71 -8.51
C ALA A 35 1.55 1.94 -9.83
N ALA A 36 2.09 0.72 -9.79
CA ALA A 36 2.21 -0.14 -10.96
C ALA A 36 0.85 -0.60 -11.51
N ALA A 37 -0.14 -0.83 -10.64
CA ALA A 37 -1.50 -1.17 -11.07
C ALA A 37 -2.16 0.00 -11.83
N LEU A 38 -2.05 1.22 -11.30
CA LEU A 38 -2.57 2.42 -11.94
C LEU A 38 -1.87 2.74 -13.26
N GLU A 39 -0.54 2.56 -13.32
CA GLU A 39 0.21 2.76 -14.56
C GLU A 39 -0.25 1.79 -15.66
N ARG A 40 -0.52 0.52 -15.32
CA ARG A 40 -1.09 -0.46 -16.27
C ARG A 40 -2.51 -0.12 -16.71
N ALA A 41 -3.30 0.49 -15.82
CA ALA A 41 -4.64 0.98 -16.14
C ALA A 41 -4.62 2.27 -16.99
N GLY A 42 -3.45 2.87 -17.20
CA GLY A 42 -3.31 4.16 -17.89
C GLY A 42 -3.78 5.35 -17.06
N CYS A 43 -3.91 5.19 -15.74
CA CYS A 43 -4.18 6.27 -14.79
C CYS A 43 -2.85 6.91 -14.37
N PHE A 44 -2.22 7.63 -15.30
CA PHE A 44 -0.86 8.11 -15.11
C PHE A 44 -0.73 9.21 -14.05
N ASP A 45 -1.74 10.07 -13.87
CA ASP A 45 -1.72 11.09 -12.82
C ASP A 45 -1.70 10.47 -11.42
N ASP A 46 -2.62 9.53 -11.17
CA ASP A 46 -2.66 8.81 -9.90
C ASP A 46 -1.41 7.97 -9.70
N ALA A 47 -0.95 7.27 -10.75
CA ALA A 47 0.29 6.49 -10.68
C ALA A 47 1.49 7.36 -10.28
N ALA A 48 1.62 8.56 -10.84
CA ALA A 48 2.69 9.49 -10.51
C ALA A 48 2.66 9.87 -9.01
N ASN A 49 1.48 10.13 -8.45
CA ASN A 49 1.33 10.44 -7.02
C ASN A 49 1.77 9.26 -6.14
N TYR A 50 1.40 8.03 -6.48
CA TYR A 50 1.84 6.85 -5.74
C TYR A 50 3.34 6.58 -5.89
N TRP A 51 3.94 6.85 -7.06
CA TRP A 51 5.40 6.77 -7.22
C TRP A 51 6.12 7.79 -6.33
N LEU A 52 5.64 9.03 -6.25
CA LEU A 52 6.19 10.05 -5.34
C LEU A 52 6.01 9.67 -3.86
N ALA A 53 4.86 9.12 -3.48
CA ALA A 53 4.67 8.59 -2.14
C ALA A 53 5.63 7.43 -1.82
N GLY A 54 5.96 6.60 -2.82
CA GLY A 54 6.97 5.56 -2.71
C GLY A 54 8.38 6.11 -2.51
N LEU A 55 8.70 7.24 -3.15
CA LEU A 55 9.98 7.92 -2.99
C LEU A 55 10.21 8.38 -1.54
N GLU A 56 9.18 8.96 -0.90
CA GLU A 56 9.24 9.38 0.50
C GLU A 56 9.37 8.21 1.49
N LEU A 57 8.90 7.02 1.10
CA LEU A 57 8.97 5.80 1.91
C LEU A 57 10.27 4.99 1.68
N ALA A 58 10.94 5.21 0.56
CA ALA A 58 12.14 4.49 0.17
C ALA A 58 13.33 4.85 1.05
N ARG A 59 14.06 3.82 1.52
CA ARG A 59 15.20 3.99 2.44
C ARG A 59 16.52 4.02 1.70
N HIS A 60 16.57 3.46 0.50
CA HIS A 60 17.78 3.34 -0.30
C HIS A 60 17.71 4.26 -1.53
N GLY A 61 18.84 4.86 -1.88
CA GLY A 61 18.90 5.81 -3.00
C GLY A 61 18.53 5.20 -4.35
N ASN A 62 18.75 3.90 -4.55
CA ASN A 62 18.31 3.18 -5.75
C ASN A 62 16.78 3.07 -5.84
N GLU A 63 16.09 2.81 -4.73
CA GLU A 63 14.63 2.76 -4.66
C GLU A 63 14.03 4.15 -4.88
N GLN A 64 14.60 5.18 -4.25
CA GLN A 64 14.19 6.57 -4.45
C GLN A 64 14.33 6.98 -5.92
N HIS A 65 15.50 6.74 -6.52
CA HIS A 65 15.73 7.08 -7.91
C HIS A 65 14.79 6.33 -8.87
N TRP A 66 14.52 5.05 -8.59
CA TRP A 66 13.53 4.29 -9.35
C TRP A 66 12.13 4.90 -9.27
N CYS A 67 11.69 5.28 -8.07
CA CYS A 67 10.39 5.92 -7.86
C CYS A 67 10.31 7.29 -8.56
N GLU A 68 11.36 8.09 -8.48
CA GLU A 68 11.47 9.41 -9.13
C GLU A 68 11.32 9.29 -10.66
N VAL A 69 12.11 8.41 -11.28
CA VAL A 69 12.09 8.21 -12.74
C VAL A 69 10.71 7.73 -13.21
N ARG A 70 10.06 6.86 -12.43
CA ARG A 70 8.71 6.37 -12.74
C ARG A 70 7.63 7.44 -12.59
N ALA A 71 7.74 8.29 -11.56
CA ALA A 71 6.86 9.44 -11.42
C ALA A 71 6.98 10.39 -12.62
N LEU A 72 8.21 10.71 -13.05
CA LEU A 72 8.46 11.58 -14.22
C LEU A 72 7.92 10.96 -15.51
N LEU A 73 8.09 9.65 -15.71
CA LEU A 73 7.52 8.94 -16.85
C LEU A 73 5.99 9.04 -16.86
N CYS A 74 5.34 8.83 -15.72
CA CYS A 74 3.89 8.93 -15.61
C CYS A 74 3.41 10.36 -15.90
N GLN A 75 4.05 11.38 -15.33
CA GLN A 75 3.72 12.78 -15.60
C GLN A 75 3.83 13.12 -17.09
N LYS A 76 4.88 12.63 -17.76
CA LYS A 76 5.02 12.81 -19.21
C LYS A 76 3.86 12.17 -19.97
N ARG A 77 3.47 10.94 -19.61
CA ARG A 77 2.36 10.22 -20.26
C ARG A 77 1.00 10.84 -19.97
N SER A 78 0.80 11.45 -18.80
CA SER A 78 -0.41 12.22 -18.51
C SER A 78 -0.54 13.47 -19.39
N ALA A 79 0.58 14.12 -19.69
CA ALA A 79 0.63 15.31 -20.52
C ALA A 79 0.52 15.01 -22.03
N GLU A 80 0.77 13.77 -22.44
CA GLU A 80 0.61 13.34 -23.83
C GLU A 80 -0.88 13.19 -24.16
N PRO A 81 -1.38 13.82 -25.25
CA PRO A 81 -2.76 13.61 -25.68
C PRO A 81 -2.95 12.14 -26.03
N ARG A 82 -3.93 11.49 -25.39
CA ARG A 82 -4.28 10.09 -25.67
C ARG A 82 -4.61 9.97 -27.16
N ARG A 83 -3.74 9.27 -27.90
CA ARG A 83 -3.93 8.98 -29.32
C ARG A 83 -5.02 7.93 -29.53
#